data_AF-K1T7Y5-F1
#
_entry.id   AF-K1T7Y5-F1
#
_cell.length_a   1.000
_cell.length_b   1.000
_cell.length_c   1.000
_cell.angle_alpha   90.00
_cell.angle_beta   90.00
_cell.angle_gamma   90.00
#
_symmetry.space_group_name_H-M   'P 1'
#
loop_
_entity.id
_entity.type
_entity.pdbx_description
1 polymer ?
#
loop_
_entity_poly.entity_id
_entity_poly.type
_entity_poly.pdbx_seq_one_letter_code
_entity_poly.pdbx_strand_id
1 'polypeptide(L)'
;MIMNNNLFKTLFIPAVACLLGACTESTGPDMETSGNSGAIRFAGPAVTRAAIDDADGMLTDGNSFSVWGNYTDGTGGTATSVFNAEKVTYVSGMWGYEGTRYWLPGNTYDFYALYPSVETLGDAVSSATCTDGTFTVKGFDATKGHDLMTAKKTGISVMAGQTEPP
;
A
#
# COMPACT_ATOMS: atom_id res chain seq x y z
N MET A 1 -24.11 -61.19 33.12
CA MET A 1 -24.62 -60.30 32.05
C MET A 1 -24.08 -58.90 32.32
N ILE A 2 -23.14 -58.49 31.46
CA ILE A 2 -22.80 -57.12 31.03
C ILE A 2 -22.46 -56.06 32.10
N MET A 3 -21.18 -55.69 32.10
CA MET A 3 -20.56 -54.47 32.67
C MET A 3 -20.96 -53.21 31.88
N ASN A 4 -21.16 -52.08 32.57
CA ASN A 4 -20.35 -50.86 32.46
C ASN A 4 -21.10 -49.68 33.09
N ASN A 5 -20.57 -49.11 34.18
CA ASN A 5 -20.94 -47.77 34.65
C ASN A 5 -19.66 -46.94 34.70
N ASN A 6 -19.36 -46.28 33.58
CA ASN A 6 -18.19 -45.41 33.49
C ASN A 6 -18.61 -44.00 33.89
N LEU A 7 -18.05 -43.56 35.03
CA LEU A 7 -18.08 -42.23 35.60
C LEU A 7 -18.00 -41.13 34.53
N PHE A 8 -19.02 -40.27 34.47
CA PHE A 8 -18.99 -39.00 33.78
C PHE A 8 -17.88 -38.11 34.38
N LYS A 9 -16.71 -38.06 33.73
CA LYS A 9 -15.72 -37.01 33.98
C LYS A 9 -16.04 -35.83 33.07
N THR A 10 -16.74 -34.85 33.63
CA THR A 10 -16.95 -33.53 33.06
C THR A 10 -15.61 -32.87 32.79
N LEU A 11 -15.20 -32.79 31.52
CA LEU A 11 -14.06 -32.00 31.08
C LEU A 11 -14.55 -30.56 30.86
N PHE A 12 -14.23 -29.67 31.79
CA PHE A 12 -14.39 -28.22 31.59
C PHE A 12 -13.38 -27.77 30.53
N ILE A 13 -13.86 -27.54 29.30
CA ILE A 13 -13.10 -26.86 28.25
C ILE A 13 -13.38 -25.37 28.40
N PRO A 14 -12.42 -24.51 28.78
CA PRO A 14 -12.59 -23.08 28.59
C PRO A 14 -12.53 -22.82 27.08
N ALA A 15 -13.70 -22.61 26.47
CA ALA A 15 -13.79 -22.05 25.12
C ALA A 15 -13.26 -20.62 25.19
N VAL A 16 -11.95 -20.45 24.93
CA VAL A 16 -11.38 -19.15 24.64
C VAL A 16 -12.01 -18.71 23.33
N ALA A 17 -12.97 -17.79 23.42
CA ALA A 17 -13.46 -17.05 22.28
C ALA A 17 -12.29 -16.23 21.75
N CYS A 18 -11.63 -16.73 20.70
CA CYS A 18 -10.76 -15.92 19.85
C CYS A 18 -11.65 -14.91 19.14
N LEU A 19 -11.96 -13.80 19.81
CA LEU A 19 -12.41 -12.58 19.17
C LEU A 19 -11.30 -12.21 18.18
N LEU A 20 -11.54 -12.47 16.89
CA LEU A 20 -10.79 -11.83 15.81
C LEU A 20 -11.20 -10.35 15.82
N GLY A 21 -10.69 -9.64 16.82
CA GLY A 21 -10.81 -8.20 16.94
C GLY A 21 -10.12 -7.57 15.74
N ALA A 22 -10.93 -6.86 14.97
CA ALA A 22 -10.62 -5.78 14.04
C ALA A 22 -9.23 -5.83 13.36
N CYS A 23 -9.25 -5.89 12.03
CA CYS A 23 -8.20 -5.29 11.22
C CYS A 23 -7.95 -3.88 11.78
N THR A 24 -6.88 -3.70 12.54
CA THR A 24 -6.48 -2.37 12.96
C THR A 24 -6.07 -1.68 11.67
N GLU A 25 -6.81 -0.64 11.28
CA GLU A 25 -6.38 0.28 10.26
C GLU A 25 -5.08 0.88 10.79
N SER A 26 -3.96 0.53 10.16
CA SER A 26 -2.67 1.01 10.58
C SER A 26 -2.61 2.49 10.25
N THR A 27 -2.68 3.32 11.29
CA THR A 27 -2.38 4.75 11.24
C THR A 27 -0.87 4.90 11.02
N GLY A 28 -0.44 4.61 9.79
CA GLY A 28 0.87 5.07 9.33
C GLY A 28 0.86 6.57 9.08
N PRO A 29 2.02 7.17 8.81
CA PRO A 29 2.09 8.56 8.39
C PRO A 29 1.18 8.75 7.17
N ASP A 30 0.09 9.49 7.38
CA ASP A 30 -0.90 9.77 6.35
C ASP A 30 -0.22 10.45 5.15
N MET A 31 -0.65 10.10 3.94
CA MET A 31 -0.37 10.96 2.79
C MET A 31 -0.97 12.33 3.12
N GLU A 32 -0.11 13.32 3.34
CA GLU A 32 -0.53 14.68 3.66
C GLU A 32 -1.28 15.29 2.46
N THR A 33 -2.60 15.16 2.47
CA THR A 33 -3.52 15.89 1.58
C THR A 33 -3.72 17.33 2.04
N SER A 34 -3.28 17.69 3.26
CA SER A 34 -3.56 18.95 3.94
C SER A 34 -2.35 19.87 4.19
N GLY A 35 -1.19 19.57 3.62
CA GLY A 35 -0.03 20.46 3.71
C GLY A 35 -0.16 21.72 2.84
N ASN A 36 0.40 22.85 3.31
CA ASN A 36 0.46 24.17 2.63
C ASN A 36 0.95 24.16 1.17
N SER A 37 1.48 23.04 0.67
CA SER A 37 2.06 22.92 -0.68
C SER A 37 1.14 22.22 -1.68
N GLY A 38 0.11 21.46 -1.27
CA GLY A 38 -0.73 20.66 -2.17
C GLY A 38 -0.01 19.57 -2.98
N ALA A 39 1.29 19.33 -2.72
CA ALA A 39 2.09 18.36 -3.44
C ALA A 39 1.79 16.92 -2.97
N ILE A 40 1.71 15.99 -3.91
CA ILE A 40 1.57 14.56 -3.62
C ILE A 40 2.90 14.06 -3.07
N ARG A 41 2.86 13.47 -1.87
CA ARG A 41 4.02 12.91 -1.17
C ARG A 41 3.76 11.46 -0.81
N PHE A 42 4.83 10.69 -0.75
CA PHE A 42 4.81 9.32 -0.25
C PHE A 42 5.45 9.28 1.13
N ALA A 43 4.90 8.44 2.00
CA ALA A 43 5.45 8.17 3.31
C ALA A 43 5.81 6.69 3.41
N GLY A 44 6.69 6.36 4.36
CA GLY A 44 7.06 4.97 4.63
C GLY A 44 5.82 4.13 4.98
N PRO A 45 5.84 2.83 4.68
CA PRO A 45 4.69 1.97 4.91
C PRO A 45 4.32 1.89 6.40
N ALA A 46 3.02 1.88 6.69
CA ALA A 46 2.48 1.39 7.96
C ALA A 46 2.56 -0.16 7.93
N VAL A 47 3.72 -0.72 8.25
CA VAL A 47 3.96 -2.16 8.05
C VAL A 47 3.11 -2.98 9.03
N THR A 48 2.15 -3.73 8.48
CA THR A 48 1.36 -4.70 9.26
C THR A 48 1.69 -6.15 8.92
N ARG A 49 2.56 -6.40 7.92
CA ARG A 49 3.21 -7.68 7.56
C ARG A 49 4.13 -7.45 6.35
N ALA A 50 5.42 -7.77 6.44
CA ALA A 50 6.36 -7.72 5.32
C ALA A 50 7.22 -9.00 5.27
N ALA A 51 7.77 -9.29 4.09
CA ALA A 51 8.73 -10.36 3.83
C ALA A 51 10.19 -9.87 3.80
N ILE A 52 10.39 -8.56 3.93
CA ILE A 52 11.59 -7.97 4.53
C ILE A 52 11.47 -8.13 6.05
N ASP A 53 12.54 -8.59 6.69
CA ASP A 53 12.56 -8.91 8.14
C ASP A 53 12.05 -7.75 9.03
N ASP A 54 12.15 -6.49 8.59
CA ASP A 54 11.54 -5.32 9.24
C ASP A 54 11.28 -4.16 8.26
N ALA A 55 10.32 -3.28 8.59
CA ALA A 55 9.99 -2.04 7.86
C ALA A 55 11.22 -1.16 7.55
N ASP A 56 12.22 -1.22 8.43
CA ASP A 56 13.48 -0.48 8.34
C ASP A 56 14.30 -0.88 7.12
N GLY A 57 14.15 -2.13 6.64
CA GLY A 57 14.83 -2.58 5.44
C GLY A 57 14.38 -1.82 4.19
N MET A 58 13.16 -1.27 4.16
CA MET A 58 12.71 -0.38 3.07
C MET A 58 13.28 1.04 3.20
N LEU A 59 13.59 1.50 4.41
CA LEU A 59 14.08 2.84 4.72
C LEU A 59 15.61 2.97 4.58
N THR A 60 16.19 2.23 3.63
CA THR A 60 17.61 2.31 3.27
C THR A 60 17.79 3.20 2.06
N ASP A 61 18.77 4.11 2.10
CA ASP A 61 19.05 5.02 0.98
C ASP A 61 19.29 4.25 -0.32
N GLY A 62 18.63 4.69 -1.39
CA GLY A 62 18.68 4.06 -2.71
C GLY A 62 17.59 3.00 -2.95
N ASN A 63 16.89 2.53 -1.91
CA ASN A 63 15.73 1.70 -2.10
C ASN A 63 14.63 2.46 -2.85
N SER A 64 13.90 1.74 -3.68
CA SER A 64 12.86 2.34 -4.50
C SER A 64 11.68 1.41 -4.74
N PHE A 65 10.51 2.00 -4.96
CA PHE A 65 9.31 1.33 -5.44
C PHE A 65 8.75 2.08 -6.66
N SER A 66 7.95 1.41 -7.48
CA SER A 66 7.24 2.03 -8.60
C SER A 66 5.78 2.30 -8.22
N VAL A 67 5.26 3.47 -8.62
CA VAL A 67 3.87 3.89 -8.37
C VAL A 67 3.09 4.03 -9.67
N TRP A 68 1.87 3.51 -9.62
CA TRP A 68 0.80 3.84 -10.55
C TRP A 68 -0.27 4.59 -9.77
N GLY A 69 -0.84 5.61 -10.39
CA GLY A 69 -1.88 6.37 -9.73
C GLY A 69 -2.75 7.10 -10.73
N ASN A 70 -4.04 7.13 -10.44
CA ASN A 70 -5.04 7.80 -11.26
C ASN A 70 -5.91 8.69 -10.37
N TYR A 71 -6.56 9.68 -10.97
CA TYR A 71 -7.69 10.37 -10.36
C TYR A 71 -8.92 10.33 -11.23
N THR A 72 -10.08 10.37 -10.58
CA THR A 72 -11.39 10.55 -11.20
C THR A 72 -12.02 11.82 -10.66
N ASP A 73 -12.74 12.55 -11.51
CA ASP A 73 -13.52 13.67 -11.03
C ASP A 73 -14.63 13.21 -10.07
N GLY A 74 -15.04 14.08 -9.16
CA GLY A 74 -16.08 13.80 -8.18
C GLY A 74 -17.48 13.58 -8.78
N THR A 75 -17.66 13.80 -10.09
CA THR A 75 -18.90 13.52 -10.81
C THR A 75 -18.95 12.13 -11.44
N GLY A 76 -17.84 11.38 -11.38
CA GLY A 76 -17.67 10.13 -12.07
C GLY A 76 -17.25 10.37 -13.53
N GLY A 77 -16.12 9.80 -13.93
CA GLY A 77 -15.53 10.04 -15.25
C GLY A 77 -14.43 9.04 -15.59
N THR A 78 -13.75 9.27 -16.73
CA THR A 78 -12.60 8.45 -17.13
C THR A 78 -11.42 8.77 -16.22
N ALA A 79 -10.81 7.73 -15.65
CA ALA A 79 -9.63 7.87 -14.80
C ALA A 79 -8.46 8.50 -15.58
N THR A 80 -7.86 9.54 -15.01
CA THR A 80 -6.69 10.22 -15.57
C THR A 80 -5.45 9.80 -14.81
N SER A 81 -4.44 9.32 -15.54
CA SER A 81 -3.16 8.90 -14.96
C SER A 81 -2.37 10.09 -14.44
N VAL A 82 -1.95 10.01 -13.17
CA VAL A 82 -0.98 10.92 -12.53
C VAL A 82 0.41 10.28 -12.41
N PHE A 83 0.47 8.96 -12.20
CA PHE A 83 1.71 8.19 -12.20
C PHE A 83 1.56 6.92 -13.04
N ASN A 84 2.61 6.57 -13.78
CA ASN A 84 2.70 5.33 -14.53
C ASN A 84 4.09 4.73 -14.33
N ALA A 85 4.19 3.74 -13.44
CA ALA A 85 5.44 3.11 -13.01
C ALA A 85 6.51 4.09 -12.48
N GLU A 86 6.10 5.23 -11.90
CA GLU A 86 7.00 6.27 -11.40
C GLU A 86 7.91 5.72 -10.30
N LYS A 87 9.22 5.92 -10.42
CA LYS A 87 10.18 5.51 -9.40
C LYS A 87 10.16 6.48 -8.23
N VAL A 88 9.82 5.98 -7.05
CA VAL A 88 9.94 6.70 -5.77
C VAL A 88 11.13 6.12 -5.02
N THR A 89 12.10 6.96 -4.68
CA THR A 89 13.37 6.55 -4.05
C THR A 89 13.49 7.12 -2.66
N TYR A 90 14.01 6.33 -1.72
CA TYR A 90 14.33 6.78 -0.38
C TYR A 90 15.73 7.40 -0.39
N VAL A 91 15.83 8.67 0.01
CA VAL A 91 17.10 9.39 0.15
C VAL A 91 17.02 10.27 1.38
N SER A 92 17.98 10.12 2.30
CA SER A 92 18.17 11.03 3.44
C SER A 92 16.89 11.21 4.29
N GLY A 93 16.19 10.10 4.59
CA GLY A 93 15.01 10.13 5.46
C GLY A 93 13.68 10.37 4.76
N MET A 94 13.66 10.55 3.43
CA MET A 94 12.46 10.95 2.69
C MET A 94 12.27 10.12 1.42
N TRP A 95 11.01 9.81 1.11
CA TRP A 95 10.61 9.25 -0.18
C TRP A 95 10.34 10.38 -1.18
N GLY A 96 11.06 10.36 -2.30
CA GLY A 96 10.95 11.37 -3.36
C GLY A 96 10.87 10.74 -4.75
N TYR A 97 10.33 11.50 -5.71
CA TYR A 97 10.23 11.14 -7.12
C TYR A 97 10.61 12.35 -7.99
N GLU A 98 10.79 12.13 -9.29
CA GLU A 98 11.16 13.21 -10.20
C GLU A 98 9.94 14.07 -10.58
N GLY A 99 10.11 15.39 -10.51
CA GLY A 99 9.03 16.35 -10.72
C GLY A 99 8.07 16.45 -9.52
N THR A 100 7.19 17.45 -9.56
CA THR A 100 6.19 17.67 -8.51
C THR A 100 4.80 17.52 -9.10
N ARG A 101 3.99 16.64 -8.53
CA ARG A 101 2.57 16.49 -8.87
C ARG A 101 1.71 16.99 -7.71
N TYR A 102 0.57 17.59 -8.02
CA TYR A 102 -0.30 18.24 -7.05
C TYR A 102 -1.67 17.58 -6.98
N TRP A 103 -2.26 17.62 -5.80
CA TRP A 103 -3.66 17.27 -5.60
C TRP A 103 -4.55 18.28 -6.33
N LEU A 104 -5.48 17.78 -7.13
CA LEU A 104 -6.50 18.59 -7.79
C LEU A 104 -7.79 18.51 -6.97
N PRO A 105 -8.30 19.64 -6.45
CA PRO A 105 -9.52 19.64 -5.67
C PRO A 105 -10.73 19.14 -6.47
N GLY A 106 -11.66 18.46 -5.78
CA GLY A 106 -12.84 17.85 -6.39
C GLY A 106 -12.60 16.49 -7.04
N ASN A 107 -11.42 15.88 -6.87
CA ASN A 107 -11.08 14.58 -7.44
C ASN A 107 -10.87 13.51 -6.36
N THR A 108 -11.04 12.25 -6.75
CA THR A 108 -10.71 11.07 -5.95
C THR A 108 -9.55 10.33 -6.58
N TYR A 109 -8.54 10.01 -5.78
CA TYR A 109 -7.31 9.37 -6.24
C TYR A 109 -7.16 7.94 -5.73
N ASP A 110 -6.58 7.12 -6.60
CA ASP A 110 -6.14 5.77 -6.30
C ASP A 110 -4.65 5.62 -6.63
N PHE A 111 -3.89 5.05 -5.70
CA PHE A 111 -2.47 4.75 -5.86
C PHE A 111 -2.18 3.28 -5.57
N TYR A 112 -1.27 2.73 -6.36
CA TYR A 112 -0.80 1.35 -6.30
C TYR A 112 0.72 1.35 -6.41
N ALA A 113 1.40 0.59 -5.55
CA ALA A 113 2.86 0.54 -5.52
C ALA A 113 3.37 -0.90 -5.65
N LEU A 114 4.52 -1.06 -6.32
CA LEU A 114 5.28 -2.30 -6.42
C LEU A 114 6.72 -2.06 -5.94
N TYR A 115 7.17 -2.87 -4.98
CA TYR A 115 8.55 -2.92 -4.53
C TYR A 115 9.19 -4.26 -4.93
N PRO A 116 10.48 -4.28 -5.29
CA PRO A 116 11.29 -3.10 -5.60
C PRO A 116 10.80 -2.43 -6.89
N SER A 117 11.31 -1.23 -7.21
CA SER A 117 10.89 -0.51 -8.40
C SER A 117 11.12 -1.35 -9.67
N VAL A 118 10.35 -1.07 -10.73
CA VAL A 118 10.52 -1.73 -12.03
C VAL A 118 11.94 -1.55 -12.57
N GLU A 119 12.55 -0.39 -12.30
CA GLU A 119 13.93 -0.12 -12.66
C GLU A 119 14.91 -1.00 -11.87
N THR A 120 14.70 -1.18 -10.56
CA THR A 120 15.51 -2.07 -9.72
C THR A 120 15.35 -3.54 -10.09
N LEU A 121 14.14 -3.96 -10.49
CA LEU A 121 13.90 -5.32 -10.99
C LEU A 121 14.70 -5.58 -12.27
N GLY A 122 14.94 -4.56 -13.11
CA GLY A 122 15.83 -4.65 -14.26
C GLY A 122 15.53 -5.85 -15.15
N ASP A 123 16.53 -6.72 -15.36
CA ASP A 123 16.40 -7.92 -16.20
C ASP A 123 15.67 -9.09 -15.52
N ALA A 124 15.31 -8.98 -14.24
CA ALA A 124 14.51 -9.97 -13.54
C ALA A 124 13.04 -9.95 -13.98
N VAL A 125 12.61 -8.96 -14.76
CA VAL A 125 11.26 -8.89 -15.36
C VAL A 125 11.33 -8.41 -16.80
N SER A 126 10.38 -8.88 -17.62
CA SER A 126 10.18 -8.35 -18.98
C SER A 126 9.25 -7.14 -19.02
N SER A 127 8.31 -7.06 -18.06
CA SER A 127 7.43 -5.90 -17.88
C SER A 127 6.72 -6.01 -16.54
N ALA A 128 6.41 -4.86 -15.95
CA ALA A 128 5.46 -4.74 -14.84
C ALA A 128 4.45 -3.64 -15.17
N THR A 129 3.17 -3.96 -15.00
CA THR A 129 2.05 -3.04 -15.26
C THR A 129 1.03 -3.14 -14.13
N CYS A 130 0.30 -2.06 -13.89
CA CYS A 130 -0.84 -2.04 -12.99
C CYS A 130 -2.07 -1.52 -13.74
N THR A 131 -3.16 -2.27 -13.67
CA THR A 131 -4.46 -1.85 -14.19
C THR A 131 -5.50 -2.10 -13.12
N ASP A 132 -6.15 -1.04 -12.66
CA ASP A 132 -7.19 -1.07 -11.61
C ASP A 132 -6.77 -1.89 -10.38
N GLY A 133 -5.53 -1.69 -9.94
CA GLY A 133 -4.94 -2.37 -8.78
C GLY A 133 -4.50 -3.82 -9.01
N THR A 134 -4.65 -4.35 -10.21
CA THR A 134 -4.11 -5.65 -10.60
C THR A 134 -2.72 -5.48 -11.19
N PHE A 135 -1.70 -6.03 -10.52
CA PHE A 135 -0.35 -6.09 -11.04
C PHE A 135 -0.18 -7.27 -12.00
N THR A 136 0.37 -7.00 -13.17
CA THR A 136 0.87 -8.02 -14.10
C THR A 136 2.38 -7.87 -14.23
N VAL A 137 3.12 -8.79 -13.63
CA VAL A 137 4.59 -8.89 -13.71
C VAL A 137 4.94 -10.08 -14.60
N LYS A 138 5.53 -9.82 -15.77
CA LYS A 138 5.83 -10.85 -16.77
C LYS A 138 7.30 -11.22 -16.74
N GLY A 139 7.58 -12.51 -16.89
CA GLY A 139 8.96 -13.02 -16.97
C GLY A 139 9.73 -12.83 -15.68
N PHE A 140 9.05 -12.88 -14.53
CA PHE A 140 9.70 -12.74 -13.23
C PHE A 140 10.68 -13.90 -12.99
N ASP A 141 11.96 -13.58 -12.89
CA ASP A 141 13.03 -14.53 -12.58
C ASP A 141 13.28 -14.56 -11.07
N ALA A 142 12.65 -15.51 -10.39
CA ALA A 142 12.80 -15.70 -8.95
C ALA A 142 14.24 -16.07 -8.54
N THR A 143 15.11 -16.51 -9.46
CA THR A 143 16.51 -16.84 -9.14
C THR A 143 17.37 -15.60 -8.88
N LYS A 144 16.88 -14.41 -9.25
CA LYS A 144 17.53 -13.13 -9.01
C LYS A 144 17.38 -12.63 -7.57
N GLY A 145 16.58 -13.32 -6.74
CA GLY A 145 16.50 -13.05 -5.30
C GLY A 145 15.69 -11.80 -4.92
N HIS A 146 14.82 -11.32 -5.82
CA HIS A 146 13.88 -10.25 -5.49
C HIS A 146 12.65 -10.79 -4.78
N ASP A 147 12.17 -10.06 -3.78
CA ASP A 147 10.89 -10.30 -3.15
C ASP A 147 9.91 -9.18 -3.51
N LEU A 148 8.78 -9.57 -4.09
CA LEU A 148 7.80 -8.62 -4.61
C LEU A 148 6.81 -8.25 -3.51
N MET A 149 6.68 -6.96 -3.24
CA MET A 149 5.67 -6.43 -2.33
C MET A 149 4.80 -5.41 -3.04
N THR A 150 3.52 -5.39 -2.70
CA THR A 150 2.56 -4.45 -3.28
C THR A 150 1.84 -3.67 -2.19
N ALA A 151 1.51 -2.41 -2.46
CA ALA A 151 0.66 -1.60 -1.60
C ALA A 151 -0.41 -0.88 -2.42
N LYS A 152 -1.50 -0.49 -1.77
CA LYS A 152 -2.53 0.37 -2.37
C LYS A 152 -3.11 1.34 -1.35
N LYS A 153 -3.45 2.54 -1.82
CA LYS A 153 -4.27 3.51 -1.09
C LYS A 153 -5.24 4.11 -2.10
N THR A 154 -6.52 3.82 -1.89
CA THR A 154 -7.60 4.14 -2.84
C THR A 154 -8.66 5.01 -2.17
N GLY A 155 -9.44 5.74 -2.96
CA GLY A 155 -10.53 6.57 -2.46
C GLY A 155 -10.08 7.82 -1.74
N ILE A 156 -8.90 8.37 -2.08
CA ILE A 156 -8.41 9.61 -1.44
C ILE A 156 -9.15 10.79 -2.07
N SER A 157 -10.16 11.31 -1.36
CA SER A 157 -10.92 12.48 -1.80
C SER A 157 -10.22 13.78 -1.43
N VAL A 158 -9.97 14.63 -2.44
CA VAL A 158 -9.44 15.98 -2.25
C VAL A 158 -10.61 16.95 -2.29
N MET A 159 -11.03 17.47 -1.13
CA MET A 159 -12.15 18.40 -1.09
C MET A 159 -11.81 19.71 -1.81
N ALA A 160 -12.74 20.21 -2.63
CA ALA A 160 -12.71 21.61 -3.07
C ALA A 160 -12.73 22.49 -1.81
N GLY A 161 -11.75 23.39 -1.68
CA GLY A 161 -11.65 24.25 -0.50
C GLY A 161 -13.00 24.90 -0.21
N GLN A 162 -13.51 24.74 1.01
CA GLN A 162 -14.49 25.67 1.52
C GLN A 162 -13.78 27.02 1.54
N THR A 163 -14.28 27.97 0.76
CA THR A 163 -13.91 29.37 0.98
C THR A 163 -14.18 29.67 2.45
N GLU A 164 -13.14 30.05 3.18
CA GLU A 164 -13.27 30.50 4.56
C GLU A 164 -14.38 31.57 4.61
N PRO A 165 -15.36 31.46 5.53
CA PRO A 165 -16.38 32.49 5.65
C PRO A 165 -15.71 33.83 5.98
N PRO A 166 -16.25 34.96 5.47
CA PRO A 166 -15.67 36.29 5.66
C PRO A 166 -15.56 36.71 7.13
#